data_AF-A0A352A3E3-F1
#
_entry.id   AF-A0A352A3E3-F1
#
_cell.length_a   1.000
_cell.length_b   1.000
_cell.length_c   1.000
_cell.angle_alpha   90.00
_cell.angle_beta   90.00
_cell.angle_gamma   90.00
#
_symmetry.space_group_name_H-M   'P 1'
#
loop_
_entity.id
_entity.type
_entity.pdbx_description
1 polymer ?
#
loop_
_entity_poly.entity_id
_entity_poly.type
_entity_poly.pdbx_seq_one_letter_code
_entity_poly.pdbx_strand_id
1 'polypeptide(L)'
;SRIAVQQGAGFAVTKNTETKEYASTVFLKWITDADRNLLFSSQSSYLPVKTRANDYEYMINLLKVKEVNITENVEKTLNIAIEQTKTYELYTSKAFNNGTEARKILEKSLLNKALEDKEKIKKEVDLGGVKEEIIEKCNNESFESWFNELEKVLNVTIYN
;
A
#
# COMPACT_ATOMS: atom_id res chain seq x y z
N SER A 1 -1.99 15.52 -15.12
CA SER A 1 -2.92 15.10 -14.04
C SER A 1 -2.11 14.53 -12.90
N ARG A 2 -2.47 14.79 -11.62
CA ARG A 2 -1.87 14.04 -10.50
C ARG A 2 -2.66 12.73 -10.37
N ILE A 3 -1.97 11.59 -10.41
CA ILE A 3 -2.57 10.26 -10.38
C ILE A 3 -2.12 9.55 -9.11
N ALA A 4 -3.04 8.88 -8.41
CA ALA A 4 -2.73 8.07 -7.23
C ALA A 4 -3.37 6.68 -7.33
N VAL A 5 -2.59 5.65 -7.00
CA VAL A 5 -3.11 4.28 -6.85
C VAL A 5 -4.00 4.25 -5.61
N GLN A 6 -5.22 3.76 -5.77
CA GLN A 6 -6.10 3.41 -4.65
C GLN A 6 -6.05 1.89 -4.42
N GLN A 7 -5.60 1.50 -3.22
CA GLN A 7 -5.73 0.12 -2.73
C GLN A 7 -6.67 0.11 -1.54
N GLY A 8 -7.77 -0.63 -1.67
CA GLY A 8 -8.73 -0.85 -0.59
C GLY A 8 -8.49 -2.18 0.11
N ALA A 9 -8.90 -2.27 1.37
CA ALA A 9 -9.20 -3.55 2.00
C ALA A 9 -10.68 -3.88 1.76
N GLY A 10 -10.96 -5.13 1.43
CA GLY A 10 -12.32 -5.64 1.27
C GLY A 10 -12.73 -6.50 2.45
N PHE A 11 -14.02 -6.51 2.75
CA PHE A 11 -14.62 -7.52 3.62
C PHE A 11 -15.31 -8.57 2.75
N ALA A 12 -15.18 -9.84 3.13
CA ALA A 12 -15.90 -10.95 2.50
C ALA A 12 -16.71 -11.70 3.56
N VAL A 13 -17.95 -12.03 3.24
CA VAL A 13 -18.76 -12.96 4.04
C VAL A 13 -18.59 -14.35 3.44
N THR A 14 -18.12 -15.30 4.24
CA THR A 14 -17.97 -16.69 3.81
C THR A 14 -19.22 -17.49 4.14
N LYS A 15 -19.48 -18.55 3.37
CA LYS A 15 -20.65 -19.40 3.54
C LYS A 15 -20.75 -19.94 4.97
N ASN A 16 -21.89 -19.72 5.62
CA ASN A 16 -22.18 -20.13 6.99
C ASN A 16 -23.69 -20.33 7.21
N THR A 17 -24.15 -20.32 8.46
CA THR A 17 -25.58 -20.24 8.77
C THR A 17 -26.13 -18.87 8.42
N GLU A 18 -27.41 -18.82 8.01
CA GLU A 18 -28.11 -17.59 7.66
C GLU A 18 -28.02 -16.52 8.76
N THR A 19 -28.14 -16.91 10.02
CA THR A 19 -28.00 -15.99 11.17
C THR A 19 -26.61 -15.35 11.23
N LYS A 20 -25.54 -16.10 10.97
CA LYS A 20 -24.17 -15.58 11.02
C LYS A 20 -23.89 -14.67 9.82
N GLU A 21 -24.32 -15.08 8.63
CA GLU A 21 -24.20 -14.26 7.41
C GLU A 21 -24.96 -12.94 7.53
N TYR A 22 -26.18 -12.98 8.08
CA TYR A 22 -26.96 -11.78 8.39
C TYR A 22 -26.27 -10.89 9.42
N ALA A 23 -25.78 -11.46 10.54
CA ALA A 23 -25.05 -10.71 11.56
C ALA A 23 -23.79 -10.04 10.99
N SER A 24 -23.04 -10.73 10.12
CA SER A 24 -21.90 -10.15 9.39
C SER A 24 -22.33 -8.96 8.54
N THR A 25 -23.46 -9.06 7.83
CA THR A 25 -23.99 -7.95 7.02
C THR A 25 -24.39 -6.74 7.88
N VAL A 26 -25.02 -6.98 9.04
CA VAL A 26 -25.36 -5.91 10.00
C VAL A 26 -24.08 -5.24 10.53
N PHE A 27 -23.06 -6.03 10.88
CA PHE A 27 -21.77 -5.49 11.31
C PHE A 27 -21.11 -4.65 10.22
N LEU A 28 -21.10 -5.11 8.96
CA LEU A 28 -20.53 -4.36 7.84
C LEU A 28 -21.27 -3.04 7.61
N LYS A 29 -22.59 -3.03 7.71
CA LYS A 29 -23.38 -1.78 7.67
C LYS A 29 -23.03 -0.86 8.85
N TRP A 30 -22.84 -1.42 10.04
CA TRP A 30 -22.51 -0.68 11.25
C TRP A 30 -21.11 -0.05 11.17
N ILE A 31 -20.07 -0.80 10.81
CA ILE A 31 -18.68 -0.31 10.77
C ILE A 31 -18.41 0.65 9.62
N THR A 32 -19.23 0.63 8.56
CA THR A 32 -19.10 1.55 7.41
C THR A 32 -19.92 2.85 7.56
N ASP A 33 -20.62 3.02 8.68
CA ASP A 33 -21.26 4.29 9.05
C ASP A 33 -20.21 5.37 9.31
N ALA A 34 -20.51 6.64 9.00
CA ALA A 34 -19.51 7.70 8.89
C ALA A 34 -18.66 7.87 10.16
N ASP A 35 -19.29 7.95 11.33
CA ASP A 35 -18.58 8.17 12.60
C ASP A 35 -17.71 6.97 12.98
N ARG A 36 -18.30 5.77 12.94
CA ARG A 36 -17.63 4.54 13.35
C ARG A 36 -16.49 4.21 12.41
N ASN A 37 -16.71 4.41 11.11
CA ASN A 37 -15.70 4.18 10.11
C ASN A 37 -14.55 5.17 10.26
N LEU A 38 -14.83 6.44 10.52
CA LEU A 38 -13.80 7.45 10.76
C LEU A 38 -12.94 7.12 11.97
N LEU A 39 -13.56 6.73 13.09
CA LEU A 39 -12.84 6.31 14.30
C LEU A 39 -11.98 5.06 14.06
N PHE A 40 -12.53 4.06 13.36
CA PHE A 40 -11.78 2.88 12.98
C PHE A 40 -10.59 3.24 12.09
N SER A 41 -10.82 4.06 11.06
CA SER A 41 -9.81 4.51 10.10
C SER A 41 -8.70 5.31 10.77
N SER A 42 -9.03 6.24 11.67
CA SER A 42 -8.05 7.06 12.38
C SER A 42 -7.15 6.25 13.30
N GLN A 43 -7.66 5.15 13.87
CA GLN A 43 -6.89 4.28 14.77
C GLN A 43 -6.10 3.19 14.02
N SER A 44 -6.56 2.79 12.83
CA SER A 44 -5.93 1.75 12.01
C SER A 44 -5.08 2.31 10.87
N SER A 45 -4.94 3.64 10.77
CA SER A 45 -4.28 4.34 9.67
C SER A 45 -4.86 4.01 8.28
N TYR A 46 -6.15 3.66 8.23
CA TYR A 46 -6.92 3.55 6.99
C TYR A 46 -7.59 4.88 6.64
N LEU A 47 -8.05 5.00 5.40
CA LEU A 47 -8.97 6.06 5.01
C LEU A 47 -10.43 5.65 5.26
N PRO A 48 -11.32 6.58 5.63
CA PRO A 48 -12.74 6.33 5.65
C PRO A 48 -13.29 5.98 4.26
N VAL A 49 -14.33 5.15 4.19
CA VAL A 49 -14.98 4.70 2.95
C VAL A 49 -16.15 5.59 2.53
N LYS A 50 -16.63 6.45 3.43
CA LYS A 50 -17.72 7.40 3.14
C LYS A 50 -17.16 8.77 2.79
N THR A 51 -17.63 9.37 1.70
CA THR A 51 -17.20 10.71 1.25
C THR A 51 -17.31 11.75 2.37
N ARG A 52 -18.41 11.74 3.13
CA ARG A 52 -18.60 12.67 4.27
C ARG A 52 -17.56 12.48 5.39
N ALA A 53 -17.09 11.25 5.59
CA ALA A 53 -16.06 10.95 6.58
C ALA A 53 -14.64 11.26 6.07
N ASN A 54 -14.44 11.34 4.74
CA ASN A 54 -13.21 11.86 4.12
C ASN A 54 -13.18 13.39 4.14
N ASP A 55 -13.25 13.95 5.33
CA ASP A 55 -13.16 15.39 5.55
C ASP A 55 -12.36 15.69 6.81
N TYR A 56 -11.37 16.58 6.69
CA TYR A 56 -10.44 16.87 7.77
C TYR A 56 -11.13 17.54 8.96
N GLU A 57 -12.01 18.52 8.70
CA GLU A 57 -12.77 19.19 9.76
C GLU A 57 -13.71 18.22 10.47
N TYR A 58 -14.37 17.35 9.70
CA TYR A 58 -15.21 16.30 10.27
C TYR A 58 -14.40 15.34 11.18
N MET A 59 -13.21 14.94 10.71
CA MET A 59 -12.28 14.09 11.46
C MET A 59 -11.88 14.71 12.79
N ILE A 60 -11.32 15.91 12.77
CA ILE A 60 -10.82 16.56 14.00
C ILE A 60 -11.95 16.80 15.00
N ASN A 61 -13.12 17.23 14.54
CA ASN A 61 -14.28 17.42 15.40
C ASN A 61 -14.74 16.11 16.04
N LEU A 62 -14.84 15.02 15.27
CA LEU A 62 -15.26 13.73 15.81
C LEU A 62 -14.24 13.16 16.80
N LEU A 63 -12.94 13.22 16.48
CA LEU A 63 -11.87 12.74 17.37
C LEU A 63 -11.91 13.47 18.72
N LYS A 64 -12.14 14.78 18.69
CA LYS A 64 -12.32 15.59 19.90
C LYS A 64 -13.56 15.21 20.69
N VAL A 65 -14.72 15.07 20.04
CA VAL A 65 -15.99 14.69 20.70
C VAL A 65 -15.92 13.29 21.30
N LYS A 66 -15.15 12.38 20.68
CA LYS A 66 -15.00 10.99 21.12
C LYS A 66 -13.77 10.76 22.00
N GLU A 67 -13.03 11.81 22.33
CA GLU A 67 -11.83 11.76 23.16
C GLU A 67 -10.78 10.75 22.64
N VAL A 68 -10.69 10.63 21.31
CA VAL A 68 -9.72 9.75 20.64
C VAL A 68 -8.47 10.54 20.29
N ASN A 69 -7.35 10.11 20.88
CA ASN A 69 -6.04 10.68 20.57
C ASN A 69 -5.37 9.87 19.46
N ILE A 70 -4.90 10.58 18.42
CA ILE A 70 -4.02 10.04 17.37
C ILE A 70 -2.67 10.75 17.43
N THR A 71 -1.63 10.14 16.86
CA THR A 71 -0.32 10.80 16.79
C THR A 71 -0.33 11.90 15.72
N GLU A 72 0.55 12.89 15.88
CA GLU A 72 0.72 13.96 14.88
C GLU A 72 1.02 13.42 13.48
N ASN A 73 1.81 12.34 13.39
CA ASN A 73 2.12 11.70 12.11
C ASN A 73 0.88 11.07 11.46
N VAL A 74 0.01 10.43 12.24
CA VAL A 74 -1.24 9.85 11.74
C VAL A 74 -2.16 10.96 11.24
N GLU A 75 -2.32 12.03 12.01
CA GLU A 75 -3.15 13.17 11.63
C GLU A 75 -2.68 13.80 10.31
N LYS A 76 -1.37 14.12 10.20
CA LYS A 76 -0.79 14.70 8.98
C LYS A 76 -0.96 13.77 7.78
N THR A 77 -0.69 12.48 7.96
CA THR A 77 -0.82 11.49 6.87
C THR A 77 -2.26 11.36 6.40
N LEU A 78 -3.22 11.31 7.32
CA LEU A 78 -4.65 11.26 6.99
C LEU A 78 -5.11 12.54 6.29
N ASN A 79 -4.65 13.72 6.72
CA ASN A 79 -5.00 14.97 6.06
C ASN A 79 -4.52 14.99 4.59
N ILE A 80 -3.25 14.65 4.36
CA ILE A 80 -2.69 14.54 3.00
C ILE A 80 -3.48 13.53 2.17
N ALA A 81 -3.78 12.37 2.74
CA ALA A 81 -4.50 11.30 2.04
C ALA A 81 -5.94 11.72 1.71
N ILE A 82 -6.65 12.40 2.62
CA ILE A 82 -7.98 12.99 2.38
C ILE A 82 -7.91 14.01 1.25
N GLU A 83 -6.93 14.92 1.25
CA GLU A 83 -6.75 15.91 0.18
C GLU A 83 -6.50 15.22 -1.18
N GLN A 84 -5.68 14.17 -1.21
CA GLN A 84 -5.42 13.40 -2.42
C GLN A 84 -6.70 12.78 -2.97
N THR A 85 -7.60 12.26 -2.12
CA THR A 85 -8.89 11.71 -2.60
C THR A 85 -9.77 12.75 -3.30
N LYS A 86 -9.58 14.04 -3.01
CA LYS A 86 -10.34 15.15 -3.59
C LYS A 86 -9.68 15.75 -4.84
N THR A 87 -8.35 15.67 -4.94
CA THR A 87 -7.56 16.43 -5.94
C THR A 87 -6.85 15.56 -6.99
N TYR A 88 -6.73 14.25 -6.76
CA TYR A 88 -6.02 13.34 -7.65
C TYR A 88 -7.02 12.48 -8.43
N GLU A 89 -6.62 12.06 -9.62
CA GLU A 89 -7.29 10.98 -10.32
C GLU A 89 -6.90 9.67 -9.64
N LEU A 90 -7.86 9.09 -8.91
CA LEU A 90 -7.68 7.80 -8.27
C LEU A 90 -7.90 6.69 -9.29
N TYR A 91 -6.96 5.75 -9.37
CA TYR A 91 -7.12 4.55 -10.17
C TYR A 91 -6.88 3.30 -9.36
N THR A 92 -7.57 2.24 -9.75
CA THR A 92 -7.33 0.90 -9.21
C THR A 92 -7.10 -0.04 -10.40
N SER A 93 -6.11 -0.92 -10.26
CA SER A 93 -5.82 -1.89 -11.31
C SER A 93 -6.98 -2.88 -11.40
N LYS A 94 -7.47 -3.13 -12.63
CA LYS A 94 -8.41 -4.23 -12.87
C LYS A 94 -7.74 -5.55 -12.49
N ALA A 95 -8.51 -6.51 -12.01
CA ALA A 95 -8.03 -7.87 -11.89
C ALA A 95 -7.64 -8.39 -13.29
N PHE A 96 -6.50 -9.08 -13.36
CA PHE A 96 -6.02 -9.73 -14.58
C PHE A 96 -5.42 -11.10 -14.21
N ASN A 97 -5.32 -11.98 -15.21
CA ASN A 97 -4.77 -13.33 -15.02
C ASN A 97 -3.35 -13.26 -14.45
N ASN A 98 -3.02 -14.19 -13.55
CA ASN A 98 -1.71 -14.25 -12.88
C ASN A 98 -1.32 -13.00 -12.06
N GLY A 99 -2.26 -12.08 -11.79
CA GLY A 99 -1.98 -10.84 -11.04
C GLY A 99 -1.42 -11.05 -9.63
N THR A 100 -1.80 -12.15 -8.96
CA THR A 100 -1.23 -12.53 -7.65
C THR A 100 0.25 -12.91 -7.77
N GLU A 101 0.63 -13.67 -8.80
CA GLU A 101 2.04 -14.05 -9.01
C GLU A 101 2.87 -12.85 -9.47
N ALA A 102 2.34 -12.03 -10.39
CA ALA A 102 2.97 -10.78 -10.81
C ALA A 102 3.22 -9.84 -9.62
N ARG A 103 2.26 -9.71 -8.69
CA ARG A 103 2.44 -8.92 -7.45
C ARG A 103 3.58 -9.47 -6.59
N LYS A 104 3.65 -10.79 -6.37
CA LYS A 104 4.74 -11.41 -5.60
C LYS A 104 6.12 -11.14 -6.20
N ILE A 105 6.23 -11.15 -7.53
CA ILE A 105 7.48 -10.85 -8.25
C ILE A 105 7.86 -9.38 -8.03
N LEU A 106 6.93 -8.46 -8.27
CA LEU A 106 7.15 -7.01 -8.10
C LEU A 106 7.58 -6.67 -6.66
N GLU A 107 6.90 -7.24 -5.66
CA GLU A 107 7.19 -7.00 -4.24
C GLU A 107 8.59 -7.47 -3.82
N LYS A 108 9.10 -8.55 -4.41
CA LYS A 108 10.38 -9.16 -4.01
C LYS A 108 11.56 -8.74 -4.86
N SER A 109 11.35 -8.34 -6.12
CA SER A 109 12.41 -8.17 -7.11
C SER A 109 13.49 -7.18 -6.65
N LEU A 110 13.12 -5.98 -6.23
CA LEU A 110 14.10 -4.96 -5.82
C LEU A 110 14.82 -5.35 -4.52
N LEU A 111 14.09 -5.94 -3.56
CA LEU A 111 14.65 -6.39 -2.29
C LEU A 111 15.69 -7.50 -2.53
N ASN A 112 15.36 -8.49 -3.36
CA ASN A 112 16.28 -9.56 -3.71
C ASN A 112 17.53 -9.00 -4.39
N LYS A 113 17.37 -8.08 -5.35
CA LYS A 113 18.50 -7.42 -6.01
C LYS A 113 19.41 -6.69 -5.02
N ALA A 114 18.82 -5.93 -4.08
CA ALA A 114 19.57 -5.23 -3.05
C ALA A 114 20.34 -6.18 -2.12
N LEU A 115 19.75 -7.33 -1.76
CA LEU A 115 20.42 -8.36 -0.96
C LEU A 115 21.58 -9.00 -1.74
N GLU A 116 21.37 -9.34 -3.01
CA GLU A 116 22.42 -9.89 -3.87
C GLU A 116 23.59 -8.92 -4.06
N ASP A 117 23.30 -7.65 -4.32
CA ASP A 117 24.32 -6.61 -4.48
C ASP A 117 25.10 -6.42 -3.18
N LYS A 118 24.42 -6.40 -2.03
CA LYS A 118 25.08 -6.34 -0.73
C LYS A 118 26.05 -7.51 -0.52
N GLU A 119 25.65 -8.74 -0.86
CA GLU A 119 26.52 -9.91 -0.73
C GLU A 119 27.70 -9.87 -1.72
N LYS A 120 27.50 -9.35 -2.94
CA LYS A 120 28.59 -9.15 -3.91
C LYS A 120 29.60 -8.10 -3.41
N ILE A 121 29.11 -6.94 -2.95
CA ILE A 121 29.94 -5.87 -2.38
C ILE A 121 30.77 -6.43 -1.22
N LYS A 122 30.13 -7.18 -0.30
CA LYS A 122 30.83 -7.77 0.84
C LYS A 122 31.97 -8.69 0.39
N LYS A 123 31.72 -9.58 -0.57
CA LYS A 123 32.74 -10.49 -1.11
C LYS A 123 33.90 -9.74 -1.77
N GLU A 124 33.62 -8.71 -2.57
CA GLU A 124 34.66 -7.93 -3.24
C GLU A 124 35.52 -7.15 -2.23
N VAL A 125 34.90 -6.61 -1.17
CA VAL A 125 35.64 -5.95 -0.06
C VAL A 125 36.49 -6.96 0.71
N ASP A 126 35.96 -8.15 1.02
CA ASP A 126 36.70 -9.22 1.72
C ASP A 126 37.91 -9.72 0.91
N LEU A 127 37.88 -9.59 -0.43
CA LEU A 127 38.99 -9.88 -1.34
C LEU A 127 40.00 -8.73 -1.48
N GLY A 128 39.83 -7.63 -0.74
CA GLY A 128 40.72 -6.48 -0.74
C GLY A 128 40.34 -5.36 -1.71
N GLY A 129 39.14 -5.40 -2.30
CA GLY A 129 38.64 -4.33 -3.17
C GLY A 129 38.29 -3.05 -2.42
N VAL A 130 38.36 -1.91 -3.12
CA VAL A 130 38.03 -0.58 -2.58
C VAL A 130 36.51 -0.42 -2.55
N LYS A 131 35.94 -0.31 -1.34
CA LYS A 131 34.49 -0.28 -1.12
C LYS A 131 33.78 0.80 -1.93
N GLU A 132 34.37 1.99 -2.01
CA GLU A 132 33.80 3.15 -2.71
C GLU A 132 33.63 2.85 -4.21
N GLU A 133 34.66 2.32 -4.87
CA GLU A 133 34.63 1.94 -6.29
C GLU A 133 33.61 0.82 -6.57
N ILE A 134 33.45 -0.11 -5.62
CA ILE A 134 32.50 -1.22 -5.75
C ILE A 134 31.05 -0.72 -5.62
N ILE A 135 30.79 0.21 -4.71
CA ILE A 135 29.45 0.81 -4.54
C ILE A 135 29.09 1.72 -5.73
N GLU A 136 30.06 2.36 -6.37
CA GLU A 136 29.82 3.14 -7.61
C GLU A 136 29.25 2.29 -8.76
N LYS A 137 29.42 0.96 -8.72
CA LYS A 137 28.76 0.04 -9.66
C LYS A 137 27.25 -0.10 -9.42
N CYS A 138 26.75 0.22 -8.21
CA CYS A 138 25.32 0.31 -7.89
C CYS A 138 24.76 1.67 -8.32
N ASN A 139 24.77 1.91 -9.63
CA ASN A 139 24.37 3.16 -10.26
C ASN A 139 23.09 3.02 -11.08
N ASN A 140 22.73 4.06 -11.83
CA ASN A 140 21.54 4.07 -12.69
C ASN A 140 21.57 2.97 -13.75
N GLU A 141 22.72 2.63 -14.34
CA GLU A 141 22.81 1.54 -15.33
C GLU A 141 22.45 0.19 -14.70
N SER A 142 22.90 -0.05 -13.47
CA SER A 142 22.54 -1.26 -12.72
C SER A 142 21.04 -1.32 -12.38
N PHE A 143 20.44 -0.17 -12.08
CA PHE A 143 19.00 -0.04 -11.85
C PHE A 143 18.20 -0.31 -13.12
N GLU A 144 18.59 0.31 -14.24
CA GLU A 144 17.94 0.09 -15.54
C GLU A 144 18.05 -1.36 -15.98
N SER A 145 19.20 -2.02 -15.76
CA SER A 145 19.35 -3.44 -16.04
C SER A 145 18.35 -4.29 -15.23
N TRP A 146 18.24 -4.02 -13.92
CA TRP A 146 17.26 -4.69 -13.05
C TRP A 146 15.82 -4.40 -13.50
N PHE A 147 15.50 -3.17 -13.85
CA PHE A 147 14.17 -2.77 -14.27
C PHE A 147 13.74 -3.46 -15.57
N ASN A 148 14.64 -3.50 -16.57
CA ASN A 148 14.41 -4.22 -17.83
C ASN A 148 14.23 -5.74 -17.61
N GLU A 149 14.95 -6.33 -16.66
CA GLU A 149 14.77 -7.74 -16.30
C GLU A 149 13.42 -7.97 -15.61
N LEU A 150 13.05 -7.11 -14.65
CA LEU A 150 11.76 -7.15 -13.98
C LEU A 150 10.61 -7.07 -15.00
N GLU A 151 10.69 -6.14 -15.96
CA GLU A 151 9.68 -5.98 -17.00
C GLU A 151 9.52 -7.26 -17.84
N LYS A 152 10.63 -7.88 -18.26
CA LYS A 152 10.59 -9.16 -19.00
C LYS A 152 9.91 -10.26 -18.20
N VAL A 153 10.30 -10.42 -16.93
CA VAL A 153 9.72 -11.45 -16.04
C VAL A 153 8.23 -11.21 -15.81
N LEU A 154 7.82 -9.96 -15.60
CA LEU A 154 6.40 -9.60 -15.45
C LEU A 154 5.61 -9.88 -16.73
N ASN A 155 6.12 -9.49 -17.89
CA ASN A 155 5.45 -9.75 -19.17
C ASN A 155 5.25 -11.26 -19.40
N VAL A 156 6.28 -12.06 -19.15
CA VAL A 156 6.18 -13.54 -19.23
C VAL A 156 5.16 -14.07 -18.24
N THR A 157 5.11 -13.55 -17.01
CA THR A 157 4.18 -14.05 -15.97
C THR A 157 2.73 -13.65 -16.25
N ILE A 158 2.51 -12.46 -16.81
CA ILE A 158 1.17 -11.92 -17.05
C ILE A 158 0.52 -12.58 -18.27
N TYR A 159 1.31 -12.89 -19.31
CA TYR A 159 0.78 -13.29 -20.63
C TYR A 159 1.00 -14.77 -20.99
N ASN A 160 1.67 -15.57 -20.15
CA ASN A 160 1.74 -17.04 -20.28
C ASN A 160 0.80 -17.75 -19.30
#